data_AF-A0A4V5N3H3-F1
#
_entry.id   AF-A0A4V5N3H3-F1
#
_cell.length_a   1.000
_cell.length_b   1.000
_cell.length_c   1.000
_cell.angle_alpha   90.00
_cell.angle_beta   90.00
_cell.angle_gamma   90.00
#
_symmetry.space_group_name_H-M   'P 1'
#
loop_
_entity.id
_entity.type
_entity.pdbx_description
1 polymer ?
#
loop_
_entity_poly.entity_id
_entity_poly.type
_entity_poly.pdbx_seq_one_letter_code
_entity_poly.pdbx_strand_id
1 'polypeptide(L)'
;MVKKEWNHDRIRTIPIPDDDADVFQVYAQWLYQAKILVQQHNEDPKSSGELSRLLKCYIFGEKIHDVVFQNVTIDSIFAYVHKEKDGTRWYPTDADTVYDGTPEGSPLRMLIVDMFAYHGQKTWVKALRNVDFLVALAENSWT
;
A
#
# COMPACT_ATOMS: atom_id res chain seq x y z
N MET A 1 18.67 -39.80 -6.21
CA MET A 1 18.51 -39.25 -7.57
C MET A 1 18.09 -37.79 -7.44
N VAL A 2 19.02 -36.85 -7.63
CA VAL A 2 18.77 -35.40 -7.52
C VAL A 2 18.69 -34.85 -8.95
N LYS A 3 17.59 -34.17 -9.28
CA LYS A 3 17.38 -33.58 -10.61
C LYS A 3 18.33 -32.39 -10.82
N LYS A 4 19.34 -32.63 -11.66
CA LYS A 4 19.87 -31.73 -12.71
C LYS A 4 18.67 -30.97 -13.33
N GLU A 5 18.61 -29.64 -13.39
CA GLU A 5 19.57 -28.68 -13.94
C GLU A 5 19.31 -27.28 -13.33
N TRP A 6 20.29 -26.75 -12.59
CA TRP A 6 20.39 -25.33 -12.28
C TRP A 6 21.57 -24.79 -13.08
N ASN A 7 21.34 -24.44 -14.34
CA ASN A 7 22.38 -23.85 -15.18
C ASN A 7 22.66 -22.41 -14.71
N HIS A 8 23.80 -22.25 -14.02
CA HIS A 8 24.31 -20.99 -13.45
C HIS A 8 24.97 -20.10 -14.51
N ASP A 9 24.25 -19.80 -15.59
CA ASP A 9 24.69 -18.77 -16.53
C ASP A 9 24.25 -17.39 -16.00
N ARG A 10 25.00 -16.90 -15.00
CA ARG A 10 25.30 -15.50 -14.64
C ARG A 10 24.29 -14.38 -14.96
N ILE A 11 23.00 -14.62 -14.87
CA ILE A 11 22.01 -13.54 -14.73
C ILE A 11 21.98 -13.16 -13.25
N ARG A 12 22.83 -12.20 -12.84
CA ARG A 12 22.83 -11.62 -11.48
C ARG A 12 21.66 -10.67 -11.24
N THR A 13 20.83 -10.46 -12.24
CA THR A 13 19.73 -9.49 -12.23
C THR A 13 18.45 -10.25 -12.50
N ILE A 14 17.66 -10.51 -11.45
CA ILE A 14 16.32 -11.04 -11.62
C ILE A 14 15.46 -9.86 -12.09
N PRO A 15 14.96 -9.86 -13.34
CA PRO A 15 14.07 -8.80 -13.79
C PRO A 15 12.77 -8.94 -13.01
N ILE A 16 12.48 -7.95 -12.16
CA ILE A 16 11.22 -7.87 -11.43
C ILE A 16 10.23 -7.17 -12.36
N PRO A 17 9.08 -7.79 -12.66
CA PRO A 17 8.10 -7.19 -13.56
C PRO A 17 7.51 -5.93 -12.93
N ASP A 18 7.70 -4.78 -13.59
CA ASP A 18 6.97 -3.51 -13.45
C ASP A 18 6.81 -2.88 -12.04
N ASP A 19 7.47 -3.40 -11.01
CA ASP A 19 7.31 -2.89 -9.67
C ASP A 19 8.29 -1.74 -9.34
N ASP A 20 7.74 -0.75 -8.64
CA ASP A 20 8.42 0.44 -8.16
C ASP A 20 9.68 0.07 -7.34
N ALA A 21 10.85 0.56 -7.76
CA ALA A 21 12.14 0.22 -7.13
C ALA A 21 12.14 0.53 -5.63
N ASP A 22 11.40 1.55 -5.21
CA ASP A 22 11.27 1.95 -3.81
C ASP A 22 10.50 0.90 -2.99
N VAL A 23 9.50 0.25 -3.58
CA VAL A 23 8.71 -0.80 -2.93
C VAL A 23 9.54 -2.06 -2.78
N PHE A 24 10.30 -2.43 -3.81
CA PHE A 24 11.20 -3.57 -3.72
C PHE A 24 12.28 -3.35 -2.65
N GLN A 25 12.80 -2.12 -2.52
CA GLN A 25 13.75 -1.80 -1.46
C GLN A 25 13.14 -1.98 -0.06
N VAL A 26 11.89 -1.58 0.16
CA VAL A 26 11.17 -1.84 1.43
C VAL A 26 11.05 -3.33 1.68
N TYR A 27 10.64 -4.08 0.67
CA TYR A 27 10.47 -5.53 0.79
C TYR A 27 11.80 -6.22 1.10
N ALA A 28 12.89 -5.85 0.42
CA ALA A 28 14.22 -6.36 0.73
C ALA A 28 14.63 -6.03 2.18
N GLN A 29 14.38 -4.81 2.65
CA GLN A 29 14.63 -4.45 4.05
C GLN A 29 13.81 -5.31 5.02
N TRP A 30 12.52 -5.52 4.73
CA TRP A 30 11.65 -6.41 5.50
C TRP A 30 12.22 -7.82 5.59
N LEU A 31 12.66 -8.41 4.47
CA LEU A 31 13.24 -9.76 4.46
C LEU A 31 14.47 -9.93 5.37
N TYR A 32 15.29 -8.89 5.50
CA TYR A 32 16.49 -8.94 6.34
C TYR A 32 16.24 -8.53 7.79
N GLN A 33 15.32 -7.59 8.05
CA GLN A 33 15.18 -6.94 9.35
C GLN A 33 13.90 -7.33 10.09
N ALA A 34 12.98 -8.00 9.40
CA ALA A 34 11.62 -8.24 9.86
C ALA A 34 10.95 -6.95 10.38
N LYS A 35 11.21 -5.80 9.72
CA LYS A 35 10.57 -4.50 10.01
C LYS A 35 10.43 -3.65 8.75
N ILE A 36 9.33 -2.90 8.65
CA ILE A 36 9.15 -1.84 7.65
C ILE A 36 9.57 -0.51 8.29
N LEU A 37 10.49 0.19 7.63
CA LEU A 37 10.95 1.50 8.08
C LEU A 37 10.02 2.58 7.53
N VAL A 38 9.13 3.05 8.39
CA VAL A 38 8.20 4.13 8.07
C VAL A 38 8.89 5.48 8.21
N GLN A 39 8.92 6.26 7.14
CA GLN A 39 9.47 7.62 7.16
C GLN A 39 8.61 8.52 8.05
N GLN A 40 9.23 9.39 8.84
CA GLN A 40 8.47 10.29 9.70
C GLN A 40 7.79 11.40 8.89
N HIS A 41 6.71 11.97 9.44
CA HIS A 41 6.09 13.20 8.92
C HIS A 41 7.13 14.31 8.79
N ASN A 42 7.62 14.50 7.58
CA ASN A 42 8.32 15.73 7.22
C ASN A 42 7.31 16.89 7.32
N GLU A 43 7.79 18.08 7.65
CA GLU A 43 6.95 19.29 7.80
C GLU A 43 6.28 19.74 6.49
N ASP A 44 6.54 19.05 5.38
CA ASP A 44 5.96 19.34 4.08
C ASP A 44 4.58 18.65 3.95
N PRO A 45 3.49 19.39 3.73
CA PRO A 45 2.15 18.83 3.50
C PRO A 45 2.07 17.89 2.28
N LYS A 46 3.13 17.80 1.46
CA LYS A 46 3.31 16.79 0.41
C LYS A 46 3.83 15.44 0.91
N SER A 47 3.95 15.26 2.23
CA SER A 47 4.29 14.00 2.92
C SER A 47 3.28 12.86 2.69
N SER A 48 2.29 13.00 1.79
CA SER A 48 1.41 11.91 1.34
C SER A 48 2.17 10.77 0.64
N GLY A 49 3.42 11.00 0.23
CA GLY A 49 4.26 10.01 -0.44
C GLY A 49 4.49 8.74 0.38
N GLU A 50 4.62 8.83 1.71
CA GLU A 50 4.87 7.63 2.53
C GLU A 50 3.63 6.72 2.62
N LEU A 51 2.42 7.29 2.74
CA LEU A 51 1.19 6.50 2.69
C LEU A 51 1.02 5.85 1.31
N SER A 52 1.25 6.58 0.23
CA SER A 52 1.22 6.00 -1.13
C SER A 52 2.24 4.86 -1.27
N ARG A 53 3.46 5.04 -0.73
CA ARG A 53 4.49 3.99 -0.71
C ARG A 53 4.04 2.75 0.08
N LEU A 54 3.42 2.93 1.24
CA LEU A 54 2.88 1.81 2.04
C LEU A 54 1.72 1.10 1.31
N LEU A 55 0.83 1.83 0.64
CA LEU A 55 -0.22 1.22 -0.19
C LEU A 55 0.37 0.36 -1.31
N LYS A 56 1.38 0.89 -2.02
CA LYS A 56 2.10 0.12 -3.04
C LYS A 56 2.83 -1.09 -2.46
N CYS A 57 3.35 -1.01 -1.23
CA CYS A 57 3.94 -2.17 -0.55
C CYS A 57 2.89 -3.26 -0.29
N TYR A 58 1.67 -2.90 0.09
CA TYR A 58 0.61 -3.89 0.27
C TYR A 58 0.23 -4.53 -1.08
N ILE A 59 0.02 -3.72 -2.12
CA ILE A 59 -0.24 -4.20 -3.48
C ILE A 59 0.85 -5.18 -3.94
N PHE A 60 2.11 -4.83 -3.70
CA PHE A 60 3.23 -5.72 -3.99
C PHE A 60 3.16 -7.02 -3.19
N GLY A 61 2.88 -6.94 -1.88
CA GLY A 61 2.66 -8.09 -1.03
C GLY A 61 1.55 -9.02 -1.51
N GLU A 62 0.45 -8.49 -2.06
CA GLU A 62 -0.59 -9.28 -2.71
C GLU A 62 -0.09 -9.97 -3.98
N LYS A 63 0.65 -9.25 -4.84
CA LYS A 63 1.24 -9.81 -6.08
C LYS A 63 2.16 -11.00 -5.80
N ILE A 64 2.96 -10.93 -4.74
CA ILE A 64 3.90 -12.02 -4.36
C ILE A 64 3.31 -13.02 -3.36
N HIS A 65 2.06 -12.83 -2.96
CA HIS A 65 1.36 -13.65 -1.97
C HIS A 65 2.06 -13.75 -0.59
N ASP A 66 2.78 -12.71 -0.17
CA ASP A 66 3.38 -12.63 1.17
C ASP A 66 2.40 -11.98 2.16
N VAL A 67 1.58 -12.83 2.79
CA VAL A 67 0.56 -12.41 3.77
C VAL A 67 1.19 -11.78 5.02
N VAL A 68 2.40 -12.19 5.41
CA VAL A 68 3.07 -11.62 6.59
C VAL A 68 3.49 -10.19 6.29
N PHE A 69 4.07 -9.96 5.11
CA PHE A 69 4.42 -8.62 4.65
C PHE A 69 3.19 -7.72 4.48
N GLN A 70 2.08 -8.24 3.95
CA GLN A 70 0.82 -7.51 3.86
C GLN A 70 0.34 -7.03 5.24
N ASN A 71 0.31 -7.93 6.23
CA ASN A 71 -0.12 -7.59 7.60
C ASN A 71 0.77 -6.52 8.24
N VAL A 72 2.10 -6.68 8.14
CA VAL A 72 3.05 -5.68 8.68
C VAL A 72 2.89 -4.33 7.96
N THR A 73 2.53 -4.34 6.67
CA THR A 73 2.26 -3.12 5.91
C THR A 73 0.99 -2.43 6.42
N ILE A 74 -0.08 -3.17 6.69
CA ILE A 74 -1.31 -2.63 7.31
C ILE A 74 -1.02 -2.04 8.70
N ASP A 75 -0.26 -2.75 9.53
CA ASP A 75 0.16 -2.24 10.84
C ASP A 75 0.95 -0.93 10.71
N SER A 76 1.82 -0.85 9.70
CA SER A 76 2.59 0.35 9.38
C SER A 76 1.70 1.52 8.91
N ILE A 77 0.67 1.24 8.11
CA ILE A 77 -0.34 2.24 7.69
C ILE A 77 -1.06 2.78 8.93
N PHE A 78 -1.58 1.91 9.80
CA PHE A 78 -2.26 2.36 11.01
C PHE A 78 -1.33 3.15 11.95
N ALA A 79 -0.09 2.70 12.14
CA ALA A 79 0.89 3.41 12.93
C ALA A 79 1.19 4.81 12.37
N TYR A 80 1.21 4.96 11.05
CA TYR A 80 1.37 6.26 10.39
C TYR A 80 0.14 7.15 10.55
N VAL A 81 -1.06 6.64 10.27
CA VAL A 81 -2.32 7.39 10.36
C VAL A 81 -2.61 7.85 11.80
N HIS A 82 -2.29 7.02 12.79
CA HIS A 82 -2.48 7.34 14.22
C HIS A 82 -1.40 8.28 14.76
N LYS A 83 -0.31 8.51 14.03
CA LYS A 83 0.73 9.44 14.44
C LYS A 83 0.23 10.87 14.26
N GLU A 84 -0.45 11.35 15.29
CA GLU A 84 -0.91 12.73 15.37
C GLU A 84 0.30 13.67 15.48
N LYS A 85 0.44 14.58 14.51
CA LYS A 85 1.36 15.73 14.60
C LYS A 85 0.50 16.98 14.57
N ASP A 86 0.60 17.80 15.61
CA ASP A 86 -0.10 19.09 15.72
C ASP A 86 -1.63 19.01 15.54
N GLY A 87 -2.27 17.93 16.02
CA GLY A 87 -3.72 17.73 15.90
C GLY A 87 -4.20 17.26 14.53
N THR A 88 -3.28 17.08 13.57
CA THR A 88 -3.62 16.68 12.20
C THR A 88 -3.29 15.21 11.97
N ARG A 89 -4.29 14.46 11.49
CA ARG A 89 -4.14 13.08 11.01
C ARG A 89 -4.07 13.04 9.50
N TRP A 90 -3.25 12.13 8.99
CA TRP A 90 -3.03 11.94 7.56
C TRP A 90 -3.61 10.61 7.14
N TYR A 91 -4.39 10.62 6.06
CA TYR A 91 -5.04 9.43 5.52
C TYR A 91 -4.68 9.25 4.06
N PRO A 92 -4.69 8.01 3.57
CA PRO A 92 -4.50 7.73 2.15
C PRO A 92 -5.63 8.32 1.33
N THR A 93 -5.28 9.11 0.30
CA THR A 93 -6.24 9.72 -0.63
C THR A 93 -6.21 9.09 -2.03
N ASP A 94 -5.31 8.13 -2.25
CA ASP A 94 -5.01 7.54 -3.55
C ASP A 94 -5.79 6.23 -3.76
N ALA A 95 -7.12 6.33 -3.75
CA ALA A 95 -8.01 5.17 -3.89
C ALA A 95 -7.93 4.53 -5.28
N ASP A 96 -7.68 5.33 -6.33
CA ASP A 96 -7.52 4.86 -7.71
C ASP A 96 -6.35 3.86 -7.79
N THR A 97 -5.17 4.19 -7.23
CA THR A 97 -4.02 3.28 -7.22
C THR A 97 -4.32 1.96 -6.49
N VAL A 98 -5.12 2.00 -5.42
CA VAL A 98 -5.51 0.80 -4.68
C VAL A 98 -6.43 -0.09 -5.50
N TYR A 99 -7.47 0.49 -6.11
CA TYR A 99 -8.42 -0.29 -6.90
C TYR A 99 -7.80 -0.82 -8.19
N ASP A 100 -6.92 -0.06 -8.84
CA ASP A 100 -6.22 -0.50 -10.05
C ASP A 100 -5.15 -1.57 -9.73
N GLY A 101 -4.56 -1.53 -8.53
CA GLY A 101 -3.46 -2.41 -8.13
C GLY A 101 -3.85 -3.70 -7.42
N THR A 102 -5.09 -3.83 -6.94
CA THR A 102 -5.56 -4.98 -6.15
C THR A 102 -6.68 -5.73 -6.87
N PRO A 103 -6.91 -7.03 -6.63
CA PRO A 103 -8.07 -7.75 -7.15
C PRO A 103 -9.37 -7.38 -6.41
N GLU A 104 -10.51 -7.72 -7.01
CA GLU A 104 -11.81 -7.65 -6.34
C GLU A 104 -11.80 -8.50 -5.06
N GLY A 105 -12.36 -7.97 -3.97
CA GLY A 105 -12.35 -8.62 -2.65
C GLY A 105 -11.07 -8.43 -1.84
N SER A 106 -10.09 -7.66 -2.32
CA SER A 106 -8.91 -7.31 -1.53
C SER A 106 -9.29 -6.58 -0.23
N PRO A 107 -8.78 -7.01 0.94
CA PRO A 107 -9.01 -6.32 2.21
C PRO A 107 -8.56 -4.86 2.21
N LEU A 108 -7.57 -4.50 1.38
CA LEU A 108 -7.12 -3.11 1.28
C LEU A 108 -8.18 -2.20 0.66
N ARG A 109 -8.97 -2.69 -0.31
CA ARG A 109 -10.08 -1.91 -0.89
C ARG A 109 -11.11 -1.55 0.17
N MET A 110 -11.44 -2.50 1.05
CA MET A 110 -12.36 -2.27 2.17
C MET A 110 -11.80 -1.22 3.14
N LEU A 111 -10.53 -1.36 3.54
CA LEU A 111 -9.87 -0.41 4.44
C LEU A 111 -9.89 1.02 3.92
N ILE A 112 -9.62 1.22 2.62
CA ILE A 112 -9.66 2.54 1.99
C ILE A 112 -11.09 3.10 1.99
N VAL A 113 -12.09 2.30 1.65
CA VAL A 113 -13.49 2.74 1.68
C VAL A 113 -13.89 3.17 3.09
N ASP A 114 -13.54 2.39 4.12
CA ASP A 114 -13.81 2.75 5.52
C ASP A 114 -13.13 4.06 5.91
N MET A 115 -11.85 4.24 5.56
CA MET A 115 -11.13 5.50 5.83
C MET A 115 -11.80 6.70 5.16
N PHE A 116 -12.28 6.54 3.93
CA PHE A 116 -13.01 7.60 3.22
C PHE A 116 -14.41 7.86 3.80
N ALA A 117 -15.13 6.83 4.24
CA ALA A 117 -16.45 6.98 4.84
C ALA A 117 -16.38 7.74 6.18
N TYR A 118 -15.41 7.39 7.04
CA TYR A 118 -15.28 7.99 8.37
C TYR A 118 -14.52 9.32 8.41
N HIS A 119 -13.54 9.50 7.52
CA HIS A 119 -12.61 10.65 7.59
C HIS A 119 -12.51 11.44 6.28
N GLY A 120 -13.22 11.02 5.24
CA GLY A 120 -13.16 11.64 3.92
C GLY A 120 -13.64 13.08 3.91
N GLN A 121 -12.99 13.89 3.09
CA GLN A 121 -13.38 15.27 2.83
C GLN A 121 -13.81 15.43 1.37
N LYS A 122 -14.67 16.43 1.10
CA LYS A 122 -15.15 16.72 -0.27
C LYS A 122 -14.01 16.91 -1.28
N THR A 123 -12.85 17.35 -0.83
CA THR A 123 -11.65 17.55 -1.67
C THR A 123 -11.02 16.24 -2.13
N TRP A 124 -11.13 15.16 -1.35
CA TRP A 124 -10.55 13.86 -1.70
C TRP A 124 -11.32 13.19 -2.83
N VAL A 125 -12.65 13.24 -2.77
CA VAL A 125 -13.53 12.60 -3.77
C VAL A 125 -13.44 13.26 -5.14
N LYS A 126 -13.23 14.59 -5.19
CA LYS A 126 -13.15 15.34 -6.46
C LYS A 126 -11.97 14.92 -7.36
N ALA A 127 -10.93 14.33 -6.78
CA ALA A 127 -9.74 13.94 -7.51
C ALA A 127 -9.81 12.52 -8.09
N LEU A 128 -10.76 11.70 -7.61
CA LEU A 128 -10.84 10.27 -7.92
C LEU A 128 -11.60 9.99 -9.21
N ARG A 129 -11.20 8.93 -9.89
CA ARG A 129 -11.78 8.53 -11.18
C ARG A 129 -12.29 7.09 -11.19
N ASN A 130 -11.87 6.26 -10.24
CA ASN A 130 -12.26 4.85 -10.21
C ASN A 130 -13.74 4.70 -9.81
N VAL A 131 -14.55 4.19 -10.74
CA VAL A 131 -16.01 4.07 -10.58
C VAL A 131 -16.37 3.02 -9.53
N ASP A 132 -15.65 1.89 -9.50
CA ASP A 132 -15.89 0.81 -8.54
C ASP A 132 -15.69 1.29 -7.11
N PHE A 133 -14.65 2.11 -6.87
CA PHE A 133 -14.45 2.76 -5.59
C PHE A 133 -15.61 3.68 -5.22
N LEU A 134 -16.08 4.53 -6.14
CA LEU A 134 -17.16 5.48 -5.86
C LEU A 134 -18.49 4.76 -5.57
N VAL A 135 -18.76 3.65 -6.25
CA VAL A 135 -19.91 2.78 -5.96
C VAL A 135 -19.78 2.17 -4.57
N ALA A 136 -18.64 1.55 -4.26
CA ALA A 136 -18.39 0.96 -2.94
C ALA A 136 -18.49 1.98 -1.80
N LEU A 137 -17.99 3.21 -2.03
CA LEU A 137 -18.11 4.31 -1.06
C LEU A 137 -19.56 4.70 -0.82
N ALA A 138 -20.38 4.81 -1.87
CA ALA A 138 -21.79 5.16 -1.75
C ALA A 138 -22.61 4.08 -1.02
N GLU A 139 -22.26 2.80 -1.22
CA GLU A 139 -22.89 1.67 -0.52
C GLU A 139 -22.54 1.64 0.97
N ASN A 140 -21.30 1.99 1.34
CA ASN A 140 -20.82 1.96 2.72
C ASN A 140 -21.20 3.21 3.55
N SER A 141 -21.85 4.22 2.94
CA SER A 141 -22.14 5.52 3.56
C SER A 141 -23.33 5.54 4.55
N TRP A 142 -23.96 4.39 4.85
CA TRP A 142 -25.23 4.30 5.58
C TRP A 142 -25.22 3.47 6.87
N THR A 143 -24.04 3.11 7.38
CA THR A 143 -23.89 2.51 8.71
C THR A 143 -23.44 3.55 9.73
#